data_AF-A0A2S9K974-F1
#
_entry.id   AF-A0A2S9K974-F1
#
_cell.length_a   1.000
_cell.length_b   1.000
_cell.length_c   1.000
_cell.angle_alpha   90.00
_cell.angle_beta   90.00
_cell.angle_gamma   90.00
#
_symmetry.space_group_name_H-M   'P 1'
#
loop_
_entity.id
_entity.type
_entity.pdbx_description
1 polymer ?
#
loop_
_entity_poly.entity_id
_entity_poly.type
_entity_poly.pdbx_seq_one_letter_code
_entity_poly.pdbx_strand_id
1 'polypeptide(L)'
;MSKTRRRIVLALLAAGPVIAWPVAALANGLASAATDPVSASAAAVLDQGRLLSLPGARLAGQGLLRFWGLEVYQARLWVGPGFRPESFASQPFALELEYRRAFKASAIAERSIQEMRRLGSFSDTQARRWQRALQAALPDVRPGDRIVGLNRPGQGVRFEQDGHLLGELADPEFARLFFAIWLAPASPEPALREALLAGLAAD
;
A
#
# COMPACT_ATOMS: atom_id res chain seq x y z
N MET A 1 31.85 16.04 7.10
CA MET A 1 31.05 14.83 7.40
C MET A 1 30.11 15.12 8.56
N SER A 2 28.87 15.51 8.29
CA SER A 2 27.89 15.83 9.35
C SER A 2 26.74 14.84 9.28
N LYS A 3 26.70 13.90 10.24
CA LYS A 3 25.56 13.00 10.49
C LYS A 3 24.44 13.83 11.13
N THR A 4 23.55 14.37 10.31
CA THR A 4 22.33 15.03 10.81
C THR A 4 21.36 13.97 11.31
N ARG A 5 21.23 13.92 12.63
CA ARG A 5 20.35 13.05 13.40
C ARG A 5 18.89 13.31 12.99
N ARG A 6 18.25 12.31 12.37
CA ARG A 6 16.79 12.31 12.14
C ARG A 6 16.11 12.10 13.49
N ARG A 7 15.68 13.19 14.11
CA ARG A 7 14.70 13.18 15.20
C ARG A 7 13.33 12.98 14.56
N ILE A 8 12.77 11.79 14.67
CA ILE A 8 11.33 11.59 14.55
C ILE A 8 10.85 11.13 15.92
N VAL A 9 10.18 12.05 16.59
CA VAL A 9 9.39 11.81 17.79
C VAL A 9 8.07 11.21 17.30
N LEU A 10 7.74 10.00 17.74
CA LEU A 10 6.35 9.65 17.97
C LEU A 10 6.26 8.95 19.32
N ALA A 11 5.73 9.70 20.27
CA ALA A 11 5.43 9.26 21.62
C ALA A 11 3.95 8.82 21.70
N LEU A 12 3.70 7.96 22.69
CA LEU A 12 2.41 7.59 23.31
C LEU A 12 1.62 6.48 22.57
N LEU A 13 1.07 5.44 23.22
CA LEU A 13 0.98 4.96 24.62
C LEU A 13 0.51 3.49 24.54
N ALA A 14 1.16 2.57 25.25
CA ALA A 14 0.70 1.88 26.47
C ALA A 14 -0.50 0.92 26.34
N ALA A 15 -0.26 -0.36 26.64
CA ALA A 15 -1.04 -1.19 27.58
C ALA A 15 -0.40 -2.61 27.70
N GLY A 16 -0.02 -3.00 28.92
CA GLY A 16 0.08 -4.42 29.31
C GLY A 16 -1.28 -4.94 29.79
N PRO A 17 -1.39 -6.11 30.46
CA PRO A 17 -0.35 -7.07 30.81
C PRO A 17 -0.59 -8.48 30.24
N VAL A 18 0.48 -9.28 30.35
CA VAL A 18 0.53 -10.74 30.18
C VAL A 18 -0.36 -11.39 31.24
N ILE A 19 -1.28 -12.26 30.82
CA ILE A 19 -1.90 -13.26 31.69
C ILE A 19 -1.56 -14.62 31.09
N ALA A 20 -0.61 -15.31 31.73
CA ALA A 20 -0.36 -16.71 31.55
C ALA A 20 -1.21 -17.48 32.56
N TRP A 21 -1.88 -18.55 32.13
CA TRP A 21 -2.21 -19.69 32.99
C TRP A 21 -2.43 -20.98 32.17
N PRO A 22 -2.28 -22.16 32.81
CA PRO A 22 -1.64 -23.30 32.16
C PRO A 22 -2.53 -24.55 32.00
N VAL A 23 -2.00 -25.49 31.21
CA VAL A 23 -2.08 -26.97 31.33
C VAL A 23 -3.37 -27.73 30.89
N ALA A 24 -3.13 -28.56 29.87
CA ALA A 24 -3.57 -29.93 29.59
C ALA A 24 -5.06 -30.28 29.37
N ALA A 25 -5.32 -30.89 28.21
CA ALA A 25 -5.81 -32.27 28.13
C ALA A 25 -5.60 -32.85 26.72
N LEU A 26 -5.10 -34.09 26.66
CA LEU A 26 -5.03 -34.93 25.47
C LEU A 26 -6.43 -35.45 25.11
N ALA A 27 -6.76 -35.46 23.82
CA ALA A 27 -7.71 -36.43 23.25
C ALA A 27 -7.44 -36.61 21.74
N ASN A 28 -7.08 -37.83 21.36
CA ASN A 28 -7.03 -38.30 19.97
C ASN A 28 -8.46 -38.41 19.42
N GLY A 29 -8.66 -37.90 18.20
CA GLY A 29 -9.85 -38.17 17.39
C GLY A 29 -9.53 -37.93 15.92
N LEU A 30 -9.36 -39.03 15.17
CA LEU A 30 -9.29 -39.00 13.71
C LEU A 30 -10.66 -38.55 13.16
N ALA A 31 -10.78 -37.29 12.79
CA ALA A 31 -11.87 -36.79 11.98
C ALA A 31 -11.29 -36.31 10.65
N SER A 32 -11.55 -37.08 9.61
CA SER A 32 -11.29 -36.71 8.23
C SER A 32 -12.27 -35.59 7.84
N ALA A 33 -11.88 -34.34 8.06
CA ALA A 33 -12.61 -33.20 7.54
C ALA A 33 -12.18 -32.98 6.08
N ALA A 34 -13.10 -33.21 5.17
CA ALA A 34 -12.98 -32.78 3.79
C ALA A 34 -12.66 -31.27 3.77
N THR A 35 -11.51 -30.91 3.20
CA THR A 35 -11.15 -29.53 2.92
C THR A 35 -12.05 -29.02 1.81
N ASP A 36 -13.10 -28.28 2.16
CA ASP A 36 -13.92 -27.52 1.23
C ASP A 36 -13.05 -26.49 0.48
N PRO A 37 -12.99 -26.51 -0.86
CA PRO A 37 -12.21 -25.54 -1.65
C PRO A 37 -13.00 -24.22 -1.88
N VAL A 38 -13.83 -23.80 -0.93
CA VAL A 38 -14.74 -22.65 -1.12
C VAL A 38 -14.06 -21.31 -0.77
N SER A 39 -12.98 -21.30 0.01
CA SER A 39 -12.31 -20.05 0.42
C SER A 39 -11.49 -19.36 -0.68
N ALA A 40 -10.99 -20.08 -1.68
CA ALA A 40 -10.22 -19.47 -2.77
C ALA A 40 -11.11 -18.66 -3.74
N SER A 41 -12.37 -19.09 -3.90
CA SER A 41 -13.31 -18.47 -4.84
C SER A 41 -13.83 -17.11 -4.35
N ALA A 42 -14.10 -16.95 -3.05
CA ALA A 42 -14.58 -15.68 -2.50
C ALA A 42 -13.51 -14.57 -2.53
N ALA A 43 -12.23 -14.92 -2.30
CA ALA A 43 -11.11 -13.98 -2.43
C ALA A 43 -10.90 -13.54 -3.89
N ALA A 44 -11.08 -14.44 -4.86
CA ALA A 44 -10.97 -14.13 -6.29
C ALA A 44 -12.15 -13.26 -6.80
N VAL A 45 -13.36 -13.44 -6.28
CA VAL A 45 -14.53 -12.64 -6.67
C VAL A 45 -14.46 -11.22 -6.10
N LEU A 46 -13.95 -11.05 -4.87
CA LEU A 46 -13.68 -9.75 -4.26
C LEU A 46 -12.50 -8.99 -4.91
N ASP A 47 -11.66 -9.70 -5.66
CA ASP A 47 -10.57 -9.16 -6.47
C ASP A 47 -11.08 -8.66 -7.84
N GLN A 48 -11.98 -9.42 -8.49
CA GLN A 48 -12.55 -9.06 -9.78
C GLN A 48 -13.38 -7.77 -9.75
N GLY A 49 -14.15 -7.51 -8.69
CA GLY A 49 -14.91 -6.26 -8.53
C GLY A 49 -14.04 -5.02 -8.34
N ARG A 50 -12.83 -5.17 -7.80
CA ARG A 50 -11.84 -4.10 -7.55
C ARG A 50 -10.99 -3.78 -8.79
N LEU A 51 -10.75 -4.78 -9.63
CA LEU A 51 -9.96 -4.65 -10.87
C LEU A 51 -10.81 -4.34 -12.11
N LEU A 52 -12.13 -4.11 -11.96
CA LEU A 52 -13.02 -3.74 -13.08
C LEU A 52 -12.50 -2.53 -13.89
N SER A 53 -11.73 -1.65 -13.24
CA SER A 53 -11.11 -0.47 -13.86
C SER A 53 -9.82 -0.78 -14.67
N LEU A 54 -9.33 -2.02 -14.61
CA LEU A 54 -8.09 -2.48 -15.25
C LEU A 54 -8.31 -3.83 -15.96
N PRO A 55 -8.89 -3.81 -17.18
CA PRO A 55 -9.12 -5.04 -17.95
C PRO A 55 -7.84 -5.84 -18.16
N GLY A 56 -7.87 -7.13 -17.86
CA GLY A 56 -6.70 -8.02 -18.00
C GLY A 56 -5.60 -7.78 -16.96
N ALA A 57 -5.91 -7.12 -15.84
CA ALA A 57 -4.97 -6.94 -14.74
C ALA A 57 -4.43 -8.29 -14.23
N ARG A 58 -3.13 -8.35 -14.01
CA ARG A 58 -2.43 -9.44 -13.32
C ARG A 58 -1.62 -8.90 -12.16
N LEU A 59 -1.39 -9.73 -11.16
CA LEU A 59 -0.44 -9.41 -10.09
C LEU A 59 0.98 -9.37 -10.67
N ALA A 60 1.63 -8.20 -10.59
CA ALA A 60 3.04 -8.03 -10.93
C ALA A 60 3.95 -8.52 -9.80
N GLY A 61 3.55 -8.30 -8.55
CA GLY A 61 4.33 -8.67 -7.39
C GLY A 61 3.74 -8.13 -6.09
N GLN A 62 4.32 -8.56 -4.97
CA GLN A 62 3.90 -8.16 -3.64
C GLN A 62 5.07 -8.16 -2.66
N GLY A 63 5.05 -7.26 -1.67
CA GLY A 63 6.09 -7.20 -0.64
C GLY A 63 5.62 -6.56 0.67
N LEU A 64 6.25 -6.95 1.77
CA LEU A 64 5.94 -6.46 3.11
C LEU A 64 6.90 -5.34 3.50
N LEU A 65 6.36 -4.14 3.78
CA LEU A 65 7.18 -3.09 4.37
C LEU A 65 7.31 -3.31 5.88
N ARG A 66 8.56 -3.33 6.36
CA ARG A 66 8.89 -3.31 7.79
C ARG A 66 9.67 -2.05 8.14
N PHE A 67 9.33 -1.43 9.26
CA PHE A 67 10.08 -0.32 9.84
C PHE A 67 10.51 -0.70 11.26
N TRP A 68 11.81 -0.76 11.52
CA TRP A 68 12.35 -1.22 12.82
C TRP A 68 11.80 -2.59 13.25
N GLY A 69 11.71 -3.53 12.30
CA GLY A 69 11.19 -4.89 12.52
C GLY A 69 9.65 -5.00 12.56
N LEU A 70 8.96 -3.87 12.75
CA LEU A 70 7.51 -3.80 12.80
C LEU A 70 6.90 -3.81 11.40
N GLU A 71 5.93 -4.69 11.16
CA GLU A 71 5.15 -4.69 9.91
C GLU A 71 4.31 -3.43 9.80
N VAL A 72 4.40 -2.75 8.66
CA VAL A 72 3.67 -1.50 8.38
C VAL A 72 2.49 -1.78 7.47
N TYR A 73 2.75 -2.36 6.28
CA TYR A 73 1.72 -2.83 5.36
C TYR A 73 2.27 -3.90 4.42
N GLN A 74 1.38 -4.74 3.91
CA GLN A 74 1.64 -5.59 2.74
C GLN A 74 1.21 -4.79 1.48
N ALA A 75 2.13 -4.61 0.53
CA ALA A 75 1.84 -3.98 -0.75
C ALA A 75 1.65 -5.03 -1.85
N ARG A 76 0.75 -4.76 -2.79
CA ARG A 76 0.52 -5.57 -4.00
C ARG A 76 0.36 -4.65 -5.20
N LEU A 77 1.05 -4.97 -6.30
CA LEU A 77 0.97 -4.21 -7.55
C LEU A 77 0.23 -5.03 -8.61
N TRP A 78 -0.84 -4.48 -9.14
CA TRP A 78 -1.63 -5.06 -10.22
C TRP A 78 -1.49 -4.21 -11.48
N VAL A 79 -1.19 -4.87 -12.60
CA VAL A 79 -0.84 -4.19 -13.85
C VAL A 79 -1.55 -4.82 -15.04
N GLY A 80 -1.87 -4.01 -16.04
CA GLY A 80 -2.35 -4.52 -17.32
C GLY A 80 -1.24 -5.16 -18.18
N PRO A 81 -1.61 -5.82 -19.29
CA PRO A 81 -0.65 -6.38 -20.23
C PRO A 81 0.33 -5.31 -20.76
N GLY A 82 1.60 -5.68 -20.92
CA GLY A 82 2.63 -4.80 -21.47
C GLY A 82 3.13 -3.71 -20.50
N PHE A 83 2.84 -3.82 -19.21
CA PHE A 83 3.27 -2.84 -18.22
C PHE A 83 4.80 -2.69 -18.15
N ARG A 84 5.26 -1.44 -18.25
CA ARG A 84 6.67 -1.05 -18.20
C ARG A 84 7.00 -0.23 -16.95
N PRO A 85 7.80 -0.74 -16.00
CA PRO A 85 8.12 -0.04 -14.76
C PRO A 85 8.73 1.36 -14.97
N GLU A 86 9.58 1.51 -15.97
CA GLU A 86 10.28 2.75 -16.33
C GLU A 86 9.34 3.88 -16.79
N SER A 87 8.14 3.55 -17.25
CA SER A 87 7.11 4.50 -17.67
C SER A 87 5.78 4.30 -16.92
N PHE A 88 5.83 3.82 -15.67
CA PHE A 88 4.63 3.47 -14.89
C PHE A 88 3.57 4.59 -14.87
N ALA A 89 4.01 5.86 -14.78
CA ALA A 89 3.11 7.00 -14.61
C ALA A 89 2.17 7.23 -15.80
N SER A 90 2.53 6.78 -16.99
CA SER A 90 1.71 6.88 -18.20
C SER A 90 0.84 5.65 -18.44
N GLN A 91 0.80 4.69 -17.50
CA GLN A 91 0.11 3.41 -17.65
C GLN A 91 -0.91 3.22 -16.53
N PRO A 92 -2.06 2.58 -16.80
CA PRO A 92 -3.02 2.27 -15.77
C PRO A 92 -2.50 1.09 -14.92
N PHE A 93 -2.56 1.23 -13.60
CA PHE A 93 -2.24 0.16 -12.65
C PHE A 93 -2.93 0.42 -11.30
N ALA A 94 -2.97 -0.59 -10.45
CA ALA A 94 -3.43 -0.49 -9.08
C ALA A 94 -2.31 -0.84 -8.10
N LEU A 95 -2.08 0.00 -7.12
CA LEU A 95 -1.24 -0.32 -5.96
C LEU A 95 -2.14 -0.47 -4.73
N GLU A 96 -2.19 -1.67 -4.17
CA GLU A 96 -2.92 -1.96 -2.95
C GLU A 96 -1.98 -1.95 -1.74
N LEU A 97 -2.40 -1.31 -0.66
CA LEU A 97 -1.76 -1.37 0.65
C LEU A 97 -2.73 -1.96 1.68
N GLU A 98 -2.38 -3.13 2.22
CA GLU A 98 -3.06 -3.77 3.35
C GLU A 98 -2.32 -3.40 4.65
N TYR A 99 -2.90 -2.51 5.44
CA TYR A 99 -2.27 -1.94 6.62
C TYR A 99 -2.18 -2.97 7.75
N ARG A 100 -1.00 -3.05 8.38
CA ARG A 100 -0.77 -3.89 9.58
C ARG A 100 -0.87 -3.08 10.87
N ARG A 101 -1.08 -1.76 10.76
CA ARG A 101 -1.12 -0.80 11.86
C ARG A 101 -2.15 0.28 11.61
N ALA A 102 -2.57 0.95 12.68
CA ALA A 102 -3.41 2.12 12.57
C ALA A 102 -2.58 3.37 12.22
N PHE A 103 -3.09 4.20 11.32
CA PHE A 103 -2.51 5.50 10.99
C PHE A 103 -3.60 6.54 10.81
N LYS A 104 -3.30 7.78 11.20
CA LYS A 104 -4.14 8.93 10.86
C LYS A 104 -3.95 9.31 9.40
N ALA A 105 -5.02 9.72 8.73
CA ALA A 105 -4.96 10.20 7.35
C ALA A 105 -3.95 11.36 7.19
N SER A 106 -3.89 12.24 8.19
CA SER A 106 -2.91 13.34 8.25
C SER A 106 -1.46 12.84 8.27
N ALA A 107 -1.17 11.77 9.02
CA ALA A 107 0.16 11.19 9.11
C ALA A 107 0.56 10.50 7.79
N ILE A 108 -0.38 9.82 7.13
CA ILE A 108 -0.17 9.25 5.79
C ILE A 108 0.15 10.37 4.79
N ALA A 109 -0.64 11.45 4.80
CA ALA A 109 -0.47 12.56 3.88
C ALA A 109 0.87 13.28 4.09
N GLU A 110 1.21 13.61 5.34
CA GLU A 110 2.48 14.25 5.68
C GLU A 110 3.68 13.39 5.25
N ARG A 111 3.64 12.09 5.60
CA ARG A 111 4.72 11.17 5.22
C ARG A 111 4.87 11.04 3.71
N SER A 112 3.77 10.98 2.98
CA SER A 112 3.78 10.90 1.51
C SER A 112 4.47 12.11 0.90
N ILE A 113 4.14 13.33 1.35
CA ILE A 113 4.78 14.56 0.87
C ILE A 113 6.29 14.59 1.18
N GLN A 114 6.71 14.11 2.36
CA GLN A 114 8.12 14.02 2.72
C GLN A 114 8.90 13.07 1.79
N GLU A 115 8.32 11.93 1.42
CA GLU A 115 8.95 10.98 0.50
C GLU A 115 8.93 11.51 -0.94
N MET A 116 7.82 12.12 -1.39
CA MET A 116 7.74 12.75 -2.72
C MET A 116 8.82 13.82 -2.92
N ARG A 117 9.15 14.61 -1.90
CA ARG A 117 10.24 15.61 -1.97
C ARG A 117 11.62 15.01 -2.24
N ARG A 118 11.83 13.71 -1.96
CA ARG A 118 13.08 13.02 -2.29
C ARG A 118 13.14 12.57 -3.75
N LEU A 119 11.98 12.50 -4.41
CA LEU A 119 11.81 11.94 -5.75
C LEU A 119 11.57 13.02 -6.81
N GLY A 120 11.32 14.25 -6.40
CA GLY A 120 11.18 15.40 -7.28
C GLY A 120 11.03 16.71 -6.54
N SER A 121 11.07 17.79 -7.32
CA SER A 121 10.95 19.16 -6.82
C SER A 121 9.54 19.68 -7.06
N PHE A 122 8.98 20.36 -6.06
CA PHE A 122 7.71 21.07 -6.14
C PHE A 122 7.68 22.18 -5.09
N SER A 123 6.89 23.22 -5.32
CA SER A 123 6.79 24.35 -4.41
C SER A 123 6.16 23.97 -3.07
N ASP A 124 6.44 24.73 -2.01
CA ASP A 124 5.78 24.55 -0.71
C ASP A 124 4.27 24.76 -0.79
N THR A 125 3.81 25.60 -1.71
CA THR A 125 2.39 25.80 -1.98
C THR A 125 1.76 24.55 -2.59
N GLN A 126 2.41 23.90 -3.57
CA GLN A 126 1.97 22.60 -4.09
C GLN A 126 1.98 21.54 -2.98
N ALA A 127 3.04 21.50 -2.16
CA ALA A 127 3.15 20.55 -1.05
C ALA A 127 1.96 20.65 -0.08
N ARG A 128 1.61 21.87 0.38
CA ARG A 128 0.48 22.10 1.27
C ARG A 128 -0.87 21.78 0.62
N ARG A 129 -1.02 22.04 -0.68
CA ARG A 129 -2.22 21.69 -1.44
C ARG A 129 -2.39 20.18 -1.52
N TRP A 130 -1.37 19.46 -1.96
CA TRP A 130 -1.38 18.01 -2.08
C TRP A 130 -1.55 17.31 -0.73
N GLN A 131 -0.90 17.80 0.34
CA GLN A 131 -1.08 17.25 1.68
C GLN A 131 -2.54 17.31 2.13
N ARG A 132 -3.18 18.49 2.00
CA ARG A 132 -4.59 18.67 2.40
C ARG A 132 -5.52 17.82 1.56
N ALA A 133 -5.29 17.76 0.25
CA ALA A 133 -6.09 16.96 -0.66
C ALA A 133 -5.97 15.45 -0.36
N LEU A 134 -4.75 14.95 -0.13
CA LEU A 134 -4.54 13.54 0.21
C LEU A 134 -5.13 13.18 1.57
N GLN A 135 -4.98 14.06 2.57
CA GLN A 135 -5.61 13.87 3.88
C GLN A 135 -7.14 13.82 3.78
N ALA A 136 -7.75 14.61 2.90
CA ALA A 136 -9.20 14.60 2.71
C ALA A 136 -9.69 13.38 1.89
N ALA A 137 -8.85 12.84 1.02
CA ALA A 137 -9.19 11.70 0.16
C ALA A 137 -9.06 10.33 0.85
N LEU A 138 -8.43 10.27 2.03
CA LEU A 138 -8.17 9.02 2.75
C LEU A 138 -8.84 9.05 4.12
N PRO A 139 -9.39 7.91 4.59
CA PRO A 139 -9.81 7.75 5.98
C PRO A 139 -8.58 7.54 6.89
N ASP A 140 -8.81 7.66 8.20
CA ASP A 140 -7.93 7.01 9.16
C ASP A 140 -7.99 5.49 8.94
N VAL A 141 -6.83 4.83 8.97
CA VAL A 141 -6.73 3.38 8.74
C VAL A 141 -6.47 2.62 10.03
N ARG A 142 -6.90 1.37 10.06
CA ARG A 142 -6.74 0.38 11.13
C ARG A 142 -6.01 -0.87 10.59
N PRO A 143 -5.45 -1.71 11.47
CA PRO A 143 -4.91 -3.00 11.04
C PRO A 143 -5.98 -3.82 10.30
N GLY A 144 -5.65 -4.32 9.12
CA GLY A 144 -6.55 -5.05 8.23
C GLY A 144 -7.19 -4.21 7.13
N ASP A 145 -7.21 -2.88 7.25
CA ASP A 145 -7.76 -2.01 6.22
C ASP A 145 -6.94 -2.11 4.93
N ARG A 146 -7.64 -2.09 3.79
CA ARG A 146 -7.05 -2.19 2.45
C ARG A 146 -7.44 -0.98 1.63
N ILE A 147 -6.45 -0.19 1.21
CA ILE A 147 -6.65 0.94 0.30
C ILE A 147 -5.95 0.65 -1.01
N VAL A 148 -6.68 0.85 -2.11
CA VAL A 148 -6.18 0.71 -3.48
C VAL A 148 -6.02 2.11 -4.08
N GLY A 149 -4.81 2.44 -4.53
CA GLY A 149 -4.54 3.61 -5.35
C GLY A 149 -4.50 3.20 -6.83
N LEU A 150 -5.45 3.71 -7.62
CA LEU A 150 -5.56 3.50 -9.06
C LEU A 150 -4.90 4.67 -9.81
N ASN A 151 -3.81 4.40 -10.55
CA ASN A 151 -3.24 5.40 -11.44
C ASN A 151 -4.13 5.54 -12.68
N ARG A 152 -4.61 6.76 -12.95
CA ARG A 152 -5.33 7.12 -14.17
C ARG A 152 -4.41 8.00 -15.01
N PRO A 153 -3.78 7.45 -16.07
CA PRO A 153 -2.83 8.19 -16.90
C PRO A 153 -3.39 9.53 -17.37
N GLY A 154 -2.61 10.60 -17.21
CA GLY A 154 -2.99 11.96 -17.60
C GLY A 154 -4.07 12.61 -16.72
N GLN A 155 -4.62 11.91 -15.72
CA GLN A 155 -5.66 12.45 -14.83
C GLN A 155 -5.16 12.59 -13.39
N GLY A 156 -4.55 11.54 -12.82
CA GLY A 156 -4.12 11.53 -11.42
C GLY A 156 -4.39 10.19 -10.75
N VAL A 157 -4.75 10.21 -9.46
CA VAL A 157 -5.02 9.00 -8.68
C VAL A 157 -6.44 8.98 -8.13
N ARG A 158 -7.04 7.79 -8.10
CA ARG A 158 -8.30 7.49 -7.43
C ARG A 158 -8.05 6.47 -6.32
N PHE A 159 -8.60 6.71 -5.14
CA PHE A 159 -8.47 5.82 -3.99
C PHE A 159 -9.77 5.07 -3.74
N GLU A 160 -9.66 3.77 -3.51
CA GLU A 160 -10.80 2.91 -3.22
C GLU A 160 -10.53 2.01 -2.03
N GLN A 161 -11.60 1.68 -1.31
CA GLN A 161 -11.61 0.68 -0.25
C GLN A 161 -12.86 -0.18 -0.40
N ASP A 162 -12.66 -1.50 -0.49
CA ASP A 162 -13.74 -2.47 -0.69
C ASP A 162 -14.68 -2.15 -1.86
N GLY A 163 -14.10 -1.63 -2.96
CA GLY A 163 -14.82 -1.24 -4.17
C GLY A 163 -15.54 0.11 -4.08
N HIS A 164 -15.48 0.79 -2.94
CA HIS A 164 -16.06 2.12 -2.76
C HIS A 164 -15.01 3.21 -2.98
N LEU A 165 -15.39 4.27 -3.69
CA LEU A 165 -14.57 5.47 -3.86
C LEU A 165 -14.37 6.17 -2.52
N LEU A 166 -13.12 6.34 -2.10
CA LEU A 166 -12.74 7.16 -0.95
C LEU A 166 -12.53 8.62 -1.35
N GLY A 167 -11.85 8.84 -2.47
CA GLY A 167 -11.53 10.16 -2.98
C GLY A 167 -10.58 10.10 -4.17
N GLU A 168 -10.29 11.26 -4.75
CA GLU A 168 -9.40 11.38 -5.89
C GLU A 168 -8.54 12.64 -5.82
N LEU A 169 -7.37 12.58 -6.44
CA LEU A 169 -6.52 13.73 -6.71
C LEU A 169 -6.28 13.78 -8.22
N ALA A 170 -6.99 14.68 -8.89
CA ALA A 170 -6.89 14.92 -10.33
C ALA A 170 -5.65 15.77 -10.67
N ASP A 171 -4.47 15.28 -10.33
CA ASP A 171 -3.18 15.91 -10.61
C ASP A 171 -2.18 14.83 -11.07
N PRO A 172 -1.81 14.80 -12.36
CA PRO A 172 -0.90 13.77 -12.90
C PRO A 172 0.51 13.85 -12.32
N GLU A 173 0.98 15.05 -11.96
CA GLU A 173 2.30 15.23 -11.35
C GLU A 173 2.30 14.67 -9.93
N PHE A 174 1.23 14.92 -9.17
CA PHE A 174 1.02 14.29 -7.87
C PHE A 174 1.04 12.77 -7.99
N ALA A 175 0.23 12.18 -8.88
CA ALA A 175 0.14 10.73 -9.04
C ALA A 175 1.50 10.12 -9.42
N ARG A 176 2.23 10.74 -10.36
CA ARG A 176 3.58 10.32 -10.74
C ARG A 176 4.51 10.26 -9.53
N LEU A 177 4.56 11.32 -8.71
CA LEU A 177 5.45 11.39 -7.54
C LEU A 177 4.97 10.50 -6.38
N PHE A 178 3.67 10.38 -6.18
CA PHE A 178 3.08 9.53 -5.15
C PHE A 178 3.42 8.07 -5.41
N PHE A 179 3.13 7.55 -6.60
CA PHE A 179 3.46 6.16 -6.94
C PHE A 179 4.97 5.92 -7.08
N ALA A 180 5.76 6.96 -7.39
CA ALA A 180 7.22 6.87 -7.38
C ALA A 180 7.79 6.44 -6.02
N ILE A 181 7.09 6.68 -4.90
CA ILE A 181 7.50 6.21 -3.57
C ILE A 181 7.74 4.69 -3.57
N TRP A 182 6.96 3.95 -4.36
CA TRP A 182 7.08 2.49 -4.47
C TRP A 182 7.80 2.04 -5.75
N LEU A 183 7.57 2.72 -6.88
CA LEU A 183 7.91 2.18 -8.21
C LEU A 183 9.16 2.81 -8.84
N ALA A 184 9.54 4.03 -8.44
CA ALA A 184 10.68 4.68 -9.06
C ALA A 184 12.00 3.97 -8.69
N PRO A 185 13.00 3.96 -9.58
CA PRO A 185 14.33 3.41 -9.27
C PRO A 185 14.95 4.01 -8.00
N ALA A 186 14.65 5.28 -7.71
CA ALA A 186 15.10 6.01 -6.52
C ALA A 186 14.17 5.84 -5.30
N SER A 187 13.31 4.81 -5.28
CA SER A 187 12.41 4.55 -4.15
C SER A 187 13.19 4.47 -2.83
N PRO A 188 12.67 5.04 -1.73
CA PRO A 188 13.26 4.90 -0.40
C PRO A 188 13.27 3.46 0.11
N GLU A 189 12.51 2.54 -0.50
CA GLU A 189 12.35 1.15 -0.08
C GLU A 189 12.69 0.20 -1.25
N PRO A 190 13.97 0.05 -1.64
CA PRO A 190 14.38 -0.67 -2.85
C PRO A 190 13.99 -2.15 -2.83
N ALA A 191 14.11 -2.83 -1.68
CA ALA A 191 13.72 -4.23 -1.55
C ALA A 191 12.20 -4.44 -1.74
N LEU A 192 11.39 -3.49 -1.27
CA LEU A 192 9.95 -3.51 -1.50
C LEU A 192 9.64 -3.33 -2.99
N ARG A 193 10.33 -2.40 -3.64
CA ARG A 193 10.19 -2.17 -5.09
C ARG A 193 10.52 -3.44 -5.88
N GLU A 194 11.63 -4.10 -5.59
CA GLU A 194 12.02 -5.35 -6.25
C GLU A 194 10.92 -6.41 -6.11
N ALA A 195 10.38 -6.58 -4.90
CA ALA A 195 9.29 -7.53 -4.65
C ALA A 195 7.98 -7.19 -5.40
N LEU A 196 7.67 -5.90 -5.58
CA LEU A 196 6.51 -5.45 -6.35
C LEU A 196 6.66 -5.69 -7.87
N LEU A 197 7.90 -5.73 -8.37
CA LEU A 197 8.21 -5.87 -9.80
C LEU A 197 8.68 -7.28 -10.17
N ALA A 198 8.76 -8.21 -9.22
CA ALA A 198 9.36 -9.52 -9.40
C ALA A 198 8.73 -10.34 -10.55
N GLY A 199 7.42 -10.29 -10.72
CA GLY A 199 6.69 -10.98 -11.81
C GLY A 199 6.70 -10.25 -13.16
N LEU A 200 7.54 -9.21 -13.31
CA LEU A 200 7.82 -8.55 -14.58
C LEU A 200 9.23 -8.88 -15.11
N ALA A 201 10.11 -9.43 -14.28
CA ALA A 201 11.48 -9.79 -14.66
C ALA A 201 11.58 -11.19 -15.30
N ALA A 202 10.47 -11.91 -15.40
CA ALA A 202 10.42 -13.30 -15.86
C ALA A 202 10.00 -13.46 -17.34
N ASP A 203 9.89 -12.36 -18.10
CA ASP A 203 9.49 -12.34 -19.51
C ASP A 203 10.65 -11.97 -20.43
#